data_AF-A0A1G6WH81-F1
#
_entry.id   AF-A0A1G6WH81-F1
#
_cell.length_a   1.000
_cell.length_b   1.000
_cell.length_c   1.000
_cell.angle_alpha   90.00
_cell.angle_beta   90.00
_cell.angle_gamma   90.00
#
_symmetry.space_group_name_H-M   'P 1'
#
loop_
_entity.id
_entity.type
_entity.pdbx_description
1 polymer ?
#
loop_
_entity_poly.entity_id
_entity_poly.type
_entity_poly.pdbx_seq_one_letter_code
_entity_poly.pdbx_strand_id
1 'polypeptide(L)'
;MTEHWNVSGPGVLALPSGRLVRGRGLRKPLPPGPAPDFAVHLLGRTPPPVGWESRWLRWPDFRLPADRAEAREVLREVWERAAGERVEVACGGGMGRTGTALACLAVLDGVPADEAVAFVRAGYHPRAVETPWQRRYVRNFAPR
;
A
#
# COMPACT_ATOMS: atom_id res chain seq x y z
N MET A 1 -7.27 -17.49 15.83
CA MET A 1 -6.57 -16.20 15.98
C MET A 1 -5.99 -15.89 14.62
N THR A 2 -6.45 -14.85 13.94
CA THR A 2 -5.86 -14.46 12.66
C THR A 2 -4.48 -13.89 12.96
N GLU A 3 -3.44 -14.53 12.45
CA GLU A 3 -2.07 -14.08 12.67
C GLU A 3 -1.83 -12.87 11.75
N HIS A 4 -1.64 -11.69 12.35
CA HIS A 4 -1.24 -10.48 11.63
C HIS A 4 0.19 -10.61 11.11
N TRP A 5 0.63 -9.64 10.30
CA TRP A 5 2.05 -9.54 9.96
C TRP A 5 2.91 -9.40 11.22
N ASN A 6 4.14 -9.92 11.16
CA ASN A 6 5.15 -9.53 12.14
C ASN A 6 5.55 -8.07 11.85
N VAL A 7 5.52 -7.20 12.87
CA VAL A 7 5.88 -5.77 12.75
C VAL A 7 7.32 -5.57 12.22
N SER A 8 8.23 -6.49 12.54
CA SER A 8 9.61 -6.48 12.06
C SER A 8 9.78 -7.23 10.73
N GLY A 9 8.67 -7.66 10.12
CA GLY A 9 8.64 -8.37 8.85
C GLY A 9 9.05 -7.48 7.68
N PRO A 10 9.58 -8.08 6.60
CA PRO A 10 10.09 -7.32 5.46
C PRO A 10 8.98 -6.50 4.78
N GLY A 11 9.19 -5.19 4.71
CA GLY A 11 8.28 -4.27 4.05
C GLY A 11 6.96 -4.04 4.80
N VAL A 12 6.87 -4.45 6.07
CA VAL A 12 5.70 -4.18 6.91
C VAL A 12 5.78 -2.76 7.45
N LEU A 13 4.70 -2.00 7.26
CA LEU A 13 4.50 -0.68 7.85
C LEU A 13 3.46 -0.80 8.95
N ALA A 14 3.81 -0.33 10.15
CA ALA A 14 2.85 -0.11 11.23
C ALA A 14 2.20 1.25 11.07
N LEU A 15 0.87 1.29 10.98
CA LEU A 15 0.08 2.53 10.97
C LEU A 15 -0.22 2.98 12.42
N PRO A 16 -0.54 4.27 12.67
CA PRO A 16 -0.82 4.79 14.02
C PRO A 16 -1.82 3.98 14.86
N SER A 17 -2.82 3.37 14.23
CA SER A 17 -3.84 2.54 14.90
C SER A 17 -3.35 1.14 15.30
N GLY A 18 -2.10 0.79 14.97
CA GLY A 18 -1.53 -0.54 15.18
C GLY A 18 -1.79 -1.50 14.02
N ARG A 19 -2.57 -1.10 13.00
CA ARG A 19 -2.74 -1.87 11.76
C ARG A 19 -1.40 -2.10 11.06
N LEU A 20 -1.21 -3.30 10.52
CA LEU A 20 0.01 -3.68 9.82
C LEU A 20 -0.29 -3.93 8.34
N VAL A 21 0.43 -3.25 7.45
CA VAL A 21 0.29 -3.41 6.00
C VAL A 21 1.63 -3.74 5.39
N ARG A 22 1.71 -4.80 4.58
CA ARG A 22 2.95 -5.15 3.87
C ARG A 22 2.99 -4.49 2.51
N GLY A 23 4.02 -3.68 2.25
CA GLY A 23 4.35 -3.18 0.91
C GLY A 23 5.33 -4.11 0.19
N ARG A 24 5.05 -4.49 -1.06
CA ARG A 24 5.94 -5.39 -1.84
C ARG A 24 6.27 -4.91 -3.25
N GLY A 25 7.46 -5.27 -3.73
CA GLY A 25 7.85 -5.20 -5.13
C GLY A 25 7.69 -6.57 -5.81
N LEU A 26 6.80 -6.67 -6.81
CA LEU A 26 6.47 -7.91 -7.50
C LEU A 26 7.62 -8.48 -8.35
N ARG A 27 8.63 -7.68 -8.70
CA ARG A 27 9.85 -8.16 -9.37
C ARG A 27 10.74 -9.00 -8.44
N LYS A 28 10.52 -8.95 -7.13
CA LYS A 28 11.22 -9.76 -6.14
C LYS A 28 10.39 -11.02 -5.84
N PRO A 29 11.04 -12.14 -5.48
CA PRO A 29 10.33 -13.33 -5.01
C PRO A 29 9.47 -12.99 -3.78
N LEU A 30 8.47 -13.82 -3.52
CA LEU A 30 7.67 -13.71 -2.29
C LEU A 30 8.59 -13.88 -1.08
N PRO A 31 8.54 -12.98 -0.08
CA PRO A 31 9.29 -13.16 1.15
C PRO A 31 8.90 -14.47 1.85
N PRO A 32 9.82 -15.12 2.58
CA PRO A 32 9.48 -16.29 3.37
C PRO A 32 8.44 -15.94 4.45
N GLY A 33 7.64 -16.93 4.84
CA GLY A 33 6.57 -16.79 5.83
C GLY A 33 5.17 -16.89 5.21
N PRO A 34 4.13 -16.45 5.94
CA PRO A 34 2.75 -16.65 5.51
C PRO A 34 2.41 -15.80 4.28
N ALA A 35 1.52 -16.34 3.44
CA ALA A 35 0.90 -15.63 2.35
C ALA A 35 -0.05 -14.53 2.87
N PRO A 36 -0.29 -13.46 2.08
CA PRO A 36 -1.34 -12.50 2.42
C PRO A 36 -2.71 -13.17 2.37
N ASP A 37 -3.62 -12.73 3.23
CA ASP A 37 -5.04 -13.08 3.10
C ASP A 37 -5.68 -12.27 1.95
N PHE A 38 -5.24 -11.02 1.81
CA PHE A 38 -5.71 -10.08 0.80
C PHE A 38 -4.56 -9.25 0.20
N ALA A 39 -4.57 -9.03 -1.11
CA ALA A 39 -3.58 -8.18 -1.77
C ALA A 39 -4.19 -7.21 -2.80
N VAL A 40 -3.59 -6.02 -2.90
CA VAL A 40 -3.87 -5.07 -3.98
C VAL A 40 -2.66 -4.92 -4.90
N HIS A 41 -2.84 -5.27 -6.18
CA HIS A 41 -1.83 -5.14 -7.22
C HIS A 41 -1.99 -3.81 -7.97
N LEU A 42 -1.03 -2.89 -7.78
CA LEU A 42 -1.00 -1.55 -8.38
C LEU A 42 -0.22 -1.56 -9.70
N LEU A 43 -0.80 -2.16 -10.74
CA LEU A 43 -0.12 -2.40 -12.02
C LEU A 43 -0.81 -1.72 -13.20
N GLY A 44 -0.02 -1.32 -14.21
CA GLY A 44 -0.56 -0.75 -15.45
C GLY A 44 -1.21 -1.79 -16.37
N ARG A 45 -0.98 -3.08 -16.13
CA ARG A 45 -1.55 -4.23 -16.84
C ARG A 45 -2.07 -5.22 -15.81
N THR A 46 -3.04 -6.04 -16.22
CA THR A 46 -3.61 -7.09 -15.39
C THR A 46 -2.53 -8.03 -14.87
N PRO A 47 -2.44 -8.26 -13.54
CA PRO A 47 -1.51 -9.23 -12.97
C PRO A 47 -1.89 -10.67 -13.34
N PRO A 48 -0.94 -11.62 -13.32
CA PRO A 48 -1.28 -13.04 -13.32
C PRO A 48 -2.10 -13.41 -12.07
N PRO A 49 -2.88 -14.51 -12.12
CA PRO A 49 -3.64 -14.98 -10.96
C PRO A 49 -2.69 -15.37 -9.82
N VAL A 50 -3.18 -15.22 -8.59
CA VAL A 50 -2.48 -15.56 -7.35
C VAL A 50 -3.36 -16.50 -6.51
N GLY A 51 -2.74 -17.24 -5.58
CA GLY A 51 -3.45 -18.21 -4.73
C GLY A 51 -4.20 -17.62 -3.54
N TRP A 52 -4.39 -16.30 -3.50
CA TRP A 52 -5.06 -15.57 -2.43
C TRP A 52 -6.03 -14.54 -3.02
N GLU A 53 -6.91 -13.99 -2.19
CA GLU A 53 -7.84 -12.97 -2.62
C GLU A 53 -7.09 -11.70 -3.04
N SER A 54 -7.40 -11.15 -4.22
CA SER A 54 -6.72 -9.93 -4.66
C SER A 54 -7.59 -9.02 -5.50
N ARG A 55 -7.30 -7.71 -5.40
CA ARG A 55 -7.80 -6.68 -6.31
C ARG A 55 -6.67 -6.21 -7.20
N TRP A 56 -7.01 -5.91 -8.45
CA TRP A 56 -6.14 -5.18 -9.35
C TRP A 56 -6.65 -3.74 -9.46
N LEU A 57 -5.75 -2.79 -9.22
CA LEU A 57 -6.01 -1.37 -9.46
C LEU A 57 -5.10 -0.90 -10.60
N ARG A 58 -5.70 -0.39 -11.68
CA ARG A 58 -4.94 0.07 -12.85
C ARG A 58 -4.12 1.30 -12.49
N TRP A 59 -2.81 1.10 -12.34
CA TRP A 59 -1.87 2.15 -11.94
C TRP A 59 -0.60 2.11 -12.79
N PRO A 60 -0.54 2.90 -13.88
CA PRO A 60 0.63 2.94 -14.76
C PRO A 60 1.90 3.39 -14.03
N ASP A 61 3.05 2.92 -14.49
CA ASP A 61 4.31 3.20 -13.80
C ASP A 61 4.64 4.69 -13.79
N PHE A 62 5.21 5.16 -12.68
CA PHE A 62 5.45 6.58 -12.39
C PHE A 62 4.22 7.49 -12.50
N ARG A 63 2.99 6.98 -12.64
CA ARG A 63 1.77 7.80 -12.75
C ARG A 63 0.92 7.76 -11.48
N LEU A 64 -0.29 8.29 -11.57
CA LEU A 64 -1.38 8.17 -10.60
C LEU A 64 -2.31 7.01 -11.00
N PRO A 65 -3.23 6.58 -10.12
CA PRO A 65 -4.26 5.61 -10.48
C PRO A 65 -5.05 6.11 -11.68
N ALA A 66 -5.45 5.19 -12.56
CA ALA A 66 -6.28 5.52 -13.72
C ALA A 66 -7.65 6.07 -13.29
N ASP A 67 -8.23 5.49 -12.23
CA ASP A 67 -9.43 5.97 -11.56
C ASP A 67 -9.10 6.28 -10.10
N ARG A 68 -9.35 7.52 -9.67
CA ARG A 68 -9.07 7.98 -8.31
C ARG A 68 -10.17 7.63 -7.31
N ALA A 69 -11.41 7.50 -7.78
CA ALA A 69 -12.53 7.08 -6.94
C ALA A 69 -12.39 5.59 -6.62
N GLU A 70 -12.14 4.76 -7.64
CA GLU A 70 -11.82 3.34 -7.45
C GLU A 70 -10.62 3.16 -6.52
N ALA A 71 -9.56 3.93 -6.72
CA ALA A 71 -8.39 3.88 -5.85
C ALA A 71 -8.71 4.20 -4.39
N ARG A 72 -9.62 5.16 -4.14
CA ARG A 72 -10.04 5.49 -2.77
C ARG A 72 -10.81 4.35 -2.13
N GLU A 73 -11.76 3.75 -2.86
CA GLU A 73 -12.54 2.61 -2.35
C GLU A 73 -11.66 1.40 -2.04
N VAL A 74 -10.76 1.03 -2.97
CA VAL A 74 -9.83 -0.09 -2.77
C VAL A 74 -8.87 0.17 -1.62
N LEU A 75 -8.36 1.40 -1.44
CA LEU A 75 -7.49 1.71 -0.30
C LEU A 75 -8.25 1.75 1.03
N ARG A 76 -9.53 2.11 1.03
CA ARG A 76 -10.38 1.97 2.21
C ARG A 76 -10.57 0.50 2.59
N GLU A 77 -10.85 -0.37 1.61
CA GLU A 77 -10.96 -1.82 1.81
C GLU A 77 -9.66 -2.39 2.42
N VAL A 78 -8.48 -1.99 1.90
CA VAL A 78 -7.18 -2.38 2.49
C VAL A 78 -7.08 -1.95 3.96
N TRP A 79 -7.44 -0.71 4.26
CA TRP A 79 -7.36 -0.17 5.63
C TRP A 79 -8.31 -0.88 6.60
N GLU A 80 -9.53 -1.20 6.17
CA GLU A 80 -10.51 -1.95 6.96
C GLU A 80 -10.03 -3.37 7.24
N ARG A 81 -9.61 -4.10 6.20
CA ARG A 81 -9.13 -5.49 6.34
C ARG A 81 -7.84 -5.60 7.14
N ALA A 82 -6.98 -4.58 7.11
CA ALA A 82 -5.75 -4.55 7.91
C ALA A 82 -5.97 -4.67 9.43
N ALA A 83 -7.20 -4.42 9.90
CA ALA A 83 -7.57 -4.60 11.31
C ALA A 83 -7.64 -6.06 11.74
N GLY A 84 -7.79 -7.01 10.80
CA GLY A 84 -7.97 -8.44 11.09
C GLY A 84 -7.16 -9.39 10.20
N GLU A 85 -6.57 -8.90 9.11
CA GLU A 85 -6.01 -9.73 8.05
C GLU A 85 -4.58 -9.33 7.66
N ARG A 86 -3.84 -10.28 7.07
CA ARG A 86 -2.54 -10.02 6.44
C ARG A 86 -2.74 -9.37 5.08
N VAL A 87 -2.87 -8.04 5.08
CA VAL A 87 -3.05 -7.25 3.85
C VAL A 87 -1.72 -6.88 3.20
N GLU A 88 -1.67 -6.95 1.87
CA GLU A 88 -0.50 -6.58 1.07
C GLU A 88 -0.85 -5.55 -0.02
N VAL A 89 0.05 -4.59 -0.24
CA VAL A 89 -0.02 -3.66 -1.38
C VAL A 89 1.24 -3.79 -2.21
N ALA A 90 1.10 -4.11 -3.50
CA ALA A 90 2.26 -4.43 -4.32
C ALA A 90 2.25 -3.74 -5.69
N CYS A 91 3.42 -3.30 -6.14
CA CYS A 91 3.64 -2.82 -7.50
C CYS A 91 4.94 -3.44 -8.05
N GLY A 92 5.35 -3.10 -9.28
CA GLY A 92 6.56 -3.70 -9.87
C GLY A 92 7.83 -3.51 -9.00
N GLY A 93 8.07 -2.29 -8.51
CA GLY A 93 9.27 -1.94 -7.75
C GLY A 93 9.10 -1.88 -6.23
N GLY A 94 7.88 -1.82 -5.72
CA GLY A 94 7.61 -1.67 -4.29
C GLY A 94 7.95 -0.29 -3.72
N MET A 95 8.22 0.74 -4.53
CA MET A 95 8.67 2.06 -4.03
C MET A 95 7.68 3.19 -4.34
N GLY A 96 7.47 3.54 -5.61
CA GLY A 96 6.58 4.68 -5.96
C GLY A 96 5.12 4.41 -5.72
N ARG A 97 4.51 3.53 -6.52
CA ARG A 97 3.07 3.23 -6.42
C ARG A 97 2.71 2.61 -5.07
N THR A 98 3.47 1.61 -4.62
CA THR A 98 3.31 1.01 -3.28
C THR A 98 3.47 2.06 -2.19
N GLY A 99 4.55 2.85 -2.20
CA GLY A 99 4.75 3.91 -1.21
C GLY A 99 3.67 4.99 -1.24
N THR A 100 3.12 5.30 -2.43
CA THR A 100 2.01 6.24 -2.58
C THR A 100 0.74 5.70 -1.94
N ALA A 101 0.42 4.43 -2.19
CA ALA A 101 -0.72 3.76 -1.55
C ALA A 101 -0.54 3.65 -0.03
N LEU A 102 0.64 3.26 0.47
CA LEU A 102 0.94 3.24 1.90
C LEU A 102 0.79 4.63 2.54
N ALA A 103 1.19 5.70 1.85
CA ALA A 103 1.04 7.05 2.35
C ALA A 103 -0.44 7.48 2.40
N CYS A 104 -1.23 7.11 1.38
CA CYS A 104 -2.68 7.27 1.41
C CYS A 104 -3.34 6.49 2.57
N LEU A 105 -2.87 5.27 2.86
CA LEU A 105 -3.35 4.49 4.02
C LEU A 105 -2.99 5.16 5.35
N ALA A 106 -1.78 5.73 5.46
CA ALA A 106 -1.39 6.50 6.63
C ALA A 106 -2.31 7.72 6.85
N VAL A 107 -2.71 8.40 5.76
CA VAL A 107 -3.71 9.49 5.83
C VAL A 107 -5.06 8.99 6.32
N LEU A 108 -5.56 7.86 5.81
CA LEU A 108 -6.81 7.25 6.31
C LEU A 108 -6.71 6.86 7.79
N ASP A 109 -5.51 6.48 8.23
CA ASP A 109 -5.24 6.09 9.62
C ASP A 109 -4.89 7.28 10.53
N GLY A 110 -5.10 8.52 10.07
CA GLY A 110 -5.00 9.73 10.89
C GLY A 110 -3.68 10.50 10.81
N VAL A 111 -2.71 10.08 9.98
CA VAL A 111 -1.50 10.87 9.74
C VAL A 111 -1.85 12.11 8.90
N PRO A 112 -1.41 13.33 9.28
CA PRO A 112 -1.58 14.52 8.46
C PRO A 112 -1.06 14.33 7.03
N ALA A 113 -1.79 14.80 6.02
CA ALA A 113 -1.51 14.48 4.62
C ALA A 113 -0.18 15.06 4.10
N ASP A 114 0.28 16.14 4.71
CA ASP A 114 1.60 16.75 4.48
C ASP A 114 2.76 15.97 5.14
N GLU A 115 2.49 15.23 6.21
CA GLU A 115 3.46 14.39 6.93
C GLU A 115 3.51 12.94 6.41
N ALA A 116 2.43 12.45 5.78
CA ALA A 116 2.28 11.04 5.40
C ALA A 116 3.43 10.48 4.52
N VAL A 117 4.01 11.32 3.64
CA VAL A 117 5.17 10.89 2.84
C VAL A 117 6.42 10.69 3.71
N ALA A 118 6.65 11.57 4.69
CA ALA A 118 7.77 11.45 5.62
C ALA A 118 7.59 10.22 6.50
N PHE A 119 6.37 10.01 7.01
CA PHE A 119 5.99 8.84 7.80
C PHE A 119 6.34 7.52 7.08
N VAL A 120 5.87 7.34 5.84
CA VAL A 120 6.16 6.11 5.07
C VAL A 120 7.64 5.98 4.74
N ARG A 121 8.35 7.09 4.52
CA ARG A 121 9.80 7.01 4.27
C ARG A 121 10.60 6.55 5.47
N ALA A 122 10.18 6.94 6.67
CA ALA A 122 10.78 6.51 7.92
C ALA A 122 10.44 5.04 8.26
N GLY A 123 9.17 4.64 8.07
CA GLY A 123 8.69 3.32 8.50
C GLY A 123 8.75 2.21 7.46
N TYR A 124 8.87 2.52 6.16
CA TYR A 124 8.82 1.53 5.08
C TYR A 124 10.04 1.57 4.16
N HIS A 125 10.27 2.69 3.46
CA HIS A 125 11.38 2.79 2.53
C HIS A 125 11.78 4.26 2.27
N PRO A 126 13.06 4.65 2.38
CA PRO A 126 13.47 6.05 2.29
C PRO A 126 13.19 6.71 0.93
N ARG A 127 13.04 5.90 -0.13
CA ARG A 127 12.66 6.35 -1.49
C ARG A 127 11.17 6.17 -1.83
N ALA A 128 10.33 5.85 -0.85
CA ALA A 128 8.88 5.76 -1.08
C ALA A 128 8.34 7.08 -1.65
N VAL A 129 7.33 6.98 -2.51
CA VAL A 129 6.72 8.11 -3.23
C VAL A 129 7.74 8.82 -4.13
N GLU A 130 7.84 8.33 -5.36
CA GLU A 130 8.94 8.64 -6.29
C GLU A 130 8.75 9.99 -6.97
N THR A 131 7.51 10.38 -7.29
CA THR A 131 7.26 11.53 -8.16
C THR A 131 6.58 12.70 -7.44
N PRO A 132 6.75 13.95 -7.92
CA PRO A 132 6.08 15.12 -7.34
C PRO A 132 4.55 15.01 -7.37
N TRP A 133 3.97 14.47 -8.44
CA TRP A 133 2.51 14.30 -8.54
C TRP A 133 1.98 13.21 -7.63
N GLN A 134 2.75 12.15 -7.33
CA GLN A 134 2.39 11.19 -6.28
C GLN A 134 2.33 11.86 -4.90
N ARG A 135 3.31 12.71 -4.57
CA ARG A 135 3.27 13.49 -3.31
C ARG A 135 2.06 14.41 -3.26
N ARG A 136 1.73 15.07 -4.36
CA ARG A 136 0.53 15.92 -4.46
C ARG A 136 -0.75 15.12 -4.32
N TYR A 137 -0.79 13.91 -4.88
CA TYR A 137 -1.93 13.01 -4.75
C TYR A 137 -2.18 12.62 -3.30
N VAL A 138 -1.13 12.25 -2.56
CA VAL A 138 -1.21 11.95 -1.11
C VAL A 138 -1.75 13.14 -0.32
N ARG A 139 -1.22 14.35 -0.55
CA ARG A 139 -1.68 15.57 0.13
C ARG A 139 -3.17 15.85 -0.05
N ASN A 140 -3.72 15.47 -1.21
CA ASN A 140 -5.13 15.66 -1.55
C ASN A 140 -6.00 14.42 -1.21
N PHE A 141 -5.43 13.42 -0.53
CA PHE A 141 -6.13 12.17 -0.24
C PHE A 141 -6.99 12.23 1.03
N ALA A 142 -6.78 13.23 1.89
CA ALA A 142 -7.54 13.41 3.12
C ALA A 142 -9.06 13.31 2.88
N PRO A 143 -9.82 12.68 3.80
CA PRO A 143 -11.26 12.77 3.77
C PRO A 143 -11.66 14.25 3.85
N ARG A 144 -12.59 14.66 3.00
CA ARG A 144 -13.30 15.93 3.19
C ARG A 144 -14.27 15.78 4.35
#